data_AF-A0AAV2UWK5-F1
#
_entry.id   AF-A0AAV2UWK5-F1
#
_cell.length_a   1.000
_cell.length_b   1.000
_cell.length_c   1.000
_cell.angle_alpha   90.00
_cell.angle_beta   90.00
_cell.angle_gamma   90.00
#
_symmetry.space_group_name_H-M   'P 1'
#
loop_
_entity.id
_entity.type
_entity.pdbx_description
1 polymer ?
#
loop_
_entity_poly.entity_id
_entity_poly.type
_entity_poly.pdbx_seq_one_letter_code
_entity_poly.pdbx_strand_id
1 'polypeptide(L)' 'MNKIFNLASLACFLFFSLIAFAADIPGLDDGTDKLNMEECVGENYQQCLDDVCLTSDEIDCNSNCQSLAEDKCEQQAVD' A
#
# COMPACT_ATOMS: atom_id res chain seq x y z
N MET A 1 24.06 -12.96 -37.45
CA MET A 1 24.37 -12.64 -36.04
C MET A 1 23.15 -11.98 -35.37
N ASN A 2 21.94 -12.51 -35.59
CA ASN A 2 20.69 -11.79 -35.28
C ASN A 2 19.86 -12.49 -34.18
N LYS A 3 20.22 -13.74 -33.84
CA LYS A 3 19.56 -14.53 -32.79
C LYS A 3 20.06 -14.18 -31.39
N ILE A 4 21.32 -13.76 -31.27
CA ILE A 4 21.95 -13.40 -29.99
C ILE A 4 21.38 -12.08 -29.46
N PHE A 5 21.07 -11.13 -30.36
CA PHE A 5 20.49 -9.83 -30.02
C PHE A 5 19.05 -9.95 -29.47
N ASN A 6 18.27 -10.92 -29.97
CA ASN A 6 16.90 -11.16 -29.51
C ASN A 6 16.85 -11.83 -28.12
N LEU A 7 17.83 -12.68 -27.82
CA LEU A 7 17.92 -13.36 -26.51
C LEU A 7 18.34 -12.39 -25.39
N ALA A 8 19.24 -11.45 -25.70
CA ALA A 8 19.66 -10.42 -24.76
C ALA A 8 18.54 -9.44 -24.40
N SER A 9 17.68 -9.08 -25.37
CA SER A 9 16.56 -8.15 -25.14
C SER A 9 15.45 -8.77 -24.27
N LEU A 10 15.20 -10.07 -24.37
CA LEU A 10 14.20 -10.76 -23.55
C LEU A 10 14.67 -10.91 -22.09
N ALA A 11 15.97 -11.09 -21.89
CA ALA A 11 16.57 -11.21 -20.56
C ALA A 11 16.46 -9.91 -19.76
N CYS A 12 16.65 -8.74 -20.38
CA CYS A 12 16.55 -7.45 -19.69
C CYS A 12 15.13 -7.13 -19.17
N PHE A 13 14.07 -7.57 -19.85
CA PHE A 13 12.69 -7.34 -19.39
C PHE A 13 12.34 -8.15 -18.14
N LEU A 14 12.91 -9.35 -17.97
CA LEU A 14 12.62 -10.21 -16.82
C LEU A 14 13.24 -9.70 -15.50
N PHE A 15 14.31 -8.90 -15.56
CA PHE A 15 14.93 -8.34 -14.36
C PHE A 15 14.20 -7.12 -13.80
N PHE A 16 13.41 -6.40 -14.61
CA PHE A 16 12.71 -5.20 -14.16
C PHE A 16 11.41 -5.50 -13.39
N SER A 17 10.87 -6.73 -13.50
CA SER A 17 9.67 -7.16 -12.77
C SER A 17 9.91 -7.54 -11.30
N LEU A 18 11.16 -7.48 -10.81
CA LEU A 18 11.52 -7.88 -9.45
C LEU A 18 11.67 -6.71 -8.47
N ILE A 19 11.42 -5.47 -8.89
CA ILE A 19 11.30 -4.34 -7.96
C ILE A 19 9.89 -4.35 -7.37
N ALA A 20 9.56 -5.42 -6.64
CA ALA A 20 8.47 -5.40 -5.70
C ALA A 20 8.95 -4.61 -4.48
N PHE A 21 8.39 -3.41 -4.27
CA PHE A 21 8.44 -2.81 -2.94
C PHE A 21 7.58 -3.69 -2.05
N ALA A 22 8.20 -4.56 -1.26
CA ALA A 22 7.52 -5.05 -0.08
C ALA A 22 7.31 -3.81 0.79
N ALA A 23 6.06 -3.35 0.90
CA ALA A 23 5.69 -2.58 2.07
C ALA A 23 5.98 -3.52 3.25
N ASP A 24 6.92 -3.14 4.11
CA ASP A 24 7.10 -3.77 5.41
C ASP A 24 5.76 -3.68 6.15
N ILE A 25 4.93 -4.72 6.03
CA ILE A 25 3.80 -4.95 6.91
C ILE A 25 4.39 -5.78 8.06
N PRO A 26 4.65 -5.18 9.24
CA PRO A 26 5.19 -5.93 10.37
C PRO A 26 4.22 -7.06 10.72
N GLY A 27 4.75 -8.27 10.84
CA GLY A 27 3.98 -9.50 10.95
C GLY A 27 2.99 -9.48 12.10
N LEU A 28 1.74 -9.85 11.82
CA LEU A 28 0.74 -10.13 12.84
C LEU A 28 1.17 -11.35 13.67
N ASP A 29 1.66 -11.04 14.86
CA ASP A 29 1.80 -11.93 16.00
C ASP A 29 0.40 -12.29 16.53
N ASP A 30 0.11 -13.59 16.46
CA ASP A 30 -0.71 -14.40 17.35
C ASP A 30 -1.73 -13.72 18.30
N GLY A 31 -3.02 -13.92 17.99
CA GLY A 31 -3.97 -14.33 19.03
C GLY A 31 -4.50 -13.27 19.99
N THR A 32 -5.22 -12.26 19.50
CA THR A 32 -6.48 -11.74 20.09
C THR A 32 -7.11 -10.84 19.03
N ASP A 33 -8.41 -11.01 18.71
CA ASP A 33 -9.19 -10.09 17.86
C ASP A 33 -9.39 -8.72 18.55
N LYS A 34 -8.30 -8.04 18.91
CA LYS A 34 -8.30 -6.65 19.37
C LYS A 34 -7.89 -5.81 18.18
N LEU A 35 -8.69 -4.79 17.88
CA LEU A 35 -8.38 -3.81 16.86
C LEU A 35 -6.97 -3.26 17.10
N ASN A 36 -6.03 -3.64 16.23
CA ASN A 36 -4.71 -3.05 16.20
C ASN A 36 -4.85 -1.68 15.52
N MET A 37 -4.79 -0.61 16.30
CA MET A 37 -4.98 0.75 15.80
C MET A 37 -3.97 1.13 14.73
N GLU A 38 -2.73 0.69 14.84
CA GLU A 38 -1.69 1.00 13.86
C GLU A 38 -2.00 0.34 12.50
N GLU A 39 -2.44 -0.92 12.54
CA GLU A 39 -2.85 -1.66 11.35
C GLU A 39 -4.13 -1.09 10.74
N CYS A 40 -5.15 -0.82 11.55
CA CYS A 40 -6.39 -0.22 11.09
C CYS A 40 -6.15 1.13 10.40
N VAL A 41 -5.35 2.01 11.03
CA VAL A 41 -5.04 3.33 10.45
C VAL A 41 -4.24 3.15 9.17
N GLY A 42 -3.25 2.25 9.15
CA GLY A 42 -2.47 1.95 7.96
C GLY A 42 -3.32 1.46 6.78
N GLU A 43 -4.21 0.50 7.01
CA GLU A 43 -5.08 -0.06 5.98
C GLU A 43 -6.08 0.97 5.43
N ASN A 44 -6.76 1.70 6.32
CA ASN A 44 -7.75 2.70 5.91
C ASN A 44 -7.10 3.89 5.20
N TYR A 45 -5.88 4.27 5.61
CA TYR A 45 -5.09 5.30 4.95
C TYR A 45 -4.72 4.88 3.53
N GLN A 46 -4.16 3.68 3.34
CA GLN A 46 -3.79 3.18 2.01
C GLN A 46 -5.01 3.04 1.08
N GLN A 47 -6.11 2.48 1.57
CA GLN A 47 -7.36 2.42 0.78
C GLN A 47 -7.83 3.80 0.34
N CYS A 48 -7.77 4.80 1.22
CA CYS A 48 -8.16 6.16 0.88
C CYS A 48 -7.23 6.77 -0.20
N LEU A 49 -5.93 6.50 -0.14
CA LEU A 49 -5.00 6.94 -1.19
C LEU A 49 -5.35 6.33 -2.55
N ASP A 50 -5.61 5.03 -2.56
CA ASP A 50 -5.89 4.28 -3.78
C ASP A 50 -7.23 4.68 -4.42
N ASP A 51 -8.27 4.87 -3.60
CA ASP A 51 -9.61 5.19 -4.08
C ASP A 51 -9.79 6.68 -4.41
N VAL A 52 -9.21 7.55 -3.58
CA VAL A 52 -9.47 8.99 -3.62
C VAL A 52 -8.27 9.74 -4.19
N CYS A 53 -7.07 9.57 -3.62
CA CYS A 53 -5.95 10.45 -3.98
C CYS A 53 -5.37 10.20 -5.37
N LEU A 54 -5.46 8.98 -5.90
CA LEU A 54 -5.06 8.72 -7.29
C LEU A 54 -5.96 9.44 -8.31
N THR A 55 -7.18 9.79 -7.93
CA THR A 55 -8.17 10.43 -8.81
C THR A 55 -8.54 11.86 -8.40
N SER A 56 -8.02 12.33 -7.26
CA SER A 56 -8.29 13.64 -6.68
C SER A 56 -7.24 14.67 -7.12
N ASP A 57 -7.71 15.87 -7.43
CA ASP A 57 -6.84 17.03 -7.69
C ASP A 57 -6.45 17.78 -6.40
N GLU A 58 -6.87 17.28 -5.23
CA GLU A 58 -6.56 17.92 -3.94
C GLU A 58 -5.12 17.70 -3.51
N ILE A 59 -4.41 18.81 -3.27
CA ILE A 59 -3.02 18.82 -2.77
C ILE A 59 -2.93 18.16 -1.39
N ASP A 60 -3.97 18.33 -0.57
CA ASP A 60 -4.02 17.88 0.83
C ASP A 60 -4.66 16.49 1.00
N CYS A 61 -4.83 15.76 -0.10
CA CYS A 61 -5.50 14.46 -0.07
C CYS A 61 -4.83 13.47 0.91
N ASN A 62 -3.50 13.52 0.98
CA ASN A 62 -2.73 12.66 1.87
C ASN A 62 -3.07 12.90 3.36
N SER A 63 -3.14 14.16 3.78
CA SER A 63 -3.53 14.53 5.14
C SER A 63 -5.00 14.23 5.43
N ASN A 64 -5.89 14.43 4.46
CA ASN A 64 -7.31 14.11 4.61
C ASN A 64 -7.52 12.60 4.81
N CYS A 65 -6.80 11.77 4.05
CA CYS A 65 -6.83 10.32 4.22
C CYS A 65 -6.28 9.87 5.56
N GLN A 66 -5.24 10.54 6.07
CA GLN A 66 -4.70 10.22 7.39
C GLN A 66 -5.71 10.53 8.49
N SER A 67 -6.31 11.74 8.51
CA SER A 67 -7.34 12.09 9.48
C SER A 67 -8.58 11.19 9.37
N LEU A 68 -8.99 10.83 8.16
CA LEU A 68 -10.12 9.91 7.95
C LEU A 68 -9.84 8.51 8.50
N ALA A 69 -8.62 8.01 8.32
CA ALA A 69 -8.22 6.70 8.82
C ALA A 69 -8.17 6.68 10.35
N GLU A 70 -7.58 7.70 10.97
CA GLU A 70 -7.56 7.90 12.42
C GLU A 70 -8.98 7.94 13.01
N ASP A 71 -9.87 8.78 12.45
CA ASP A 71 -11.27 8.89 12.91
C ASP A 71 -12.05 7.58 12.77
N LYS A 72 -11.84 6.83 11.68
CA LYS A 72 -12.53 5.55 11.44
C LYS A 72 -12.11 4.48 12.45
N CYS A 73 -10.82 4.42 12.76
CA CYS A 73 -10.28 3.44 13.69
C CYS A 73 -10.59 3.81 15.13
N GLU A 74 -10.61 5.11 15.47
CA GLU A 74 -11.07 5.59 16.77
C GLU A 74 -12.52 5.19 17.04
N GLN A 75 -13.40 5.34 16.05
CA GLN A 75 -14.80 4.88 16.16
C GLN A 75 -14.89 3.36 16.38
N GLN A 76 -14.15 2.56 15.61
CA GLN A 76 -14.16 1.10 15.72
C GLN A 76 -13.58 0.56 17.04
N ALA A 77 -12.78 1.35 17.76
CA ALA A 77 -12.25 0.95 19.06
C ALA A 77 -13.20 1.23 20.23
N VAL A 78 -14.20 2.08 20.02
CA VAL A 78 -15.15 2.53 21.05
C VAL A 78 -16.51 1.83 20.92
N ASP A 79 -16.82 1.26 19.75
CA ASP A 79 -17.96 0.35 19.48
C ASP A 79 -17.72 -1.08 20.01
#